data_AF-A0A165G2Y2-F1
#
_entry.id   AF-A0A165G2Y2-F1
#
_cell.length_a   1.000
_cell.length_b   1.000
_cell.length_c   1.000
_cell.angle_alpha   90.00
_cell.angle_beta   90.00
_cell.angle_gamma   90.00
#
_symmetry.space_group_name_H-M   'P 1'
#
loop_
_entity.id
_entity.type
_entity.pdbx_description
1 polymer ?
#
loop_
_entity_poly.entity_id
_entity_poly.type
_entity_poly.pdbx_seq_one_letter_code
_entity_poly.pdbx_strand_id
1 'polypeptide(L)'
;MERLSSMDINTAAEYIPEVKKAVNDIHQAGVVHYDISPSNLMFNKENAITVIDFGRAGYIGQQIPPHRRTGVQRPEMDTYSTESDIDALKRTAG
;
A
#
# COMPACT_ATOMS: atom_id res chain seq x y z
N MET A 1 9.77 17.19 12.05
CA MET A 1 8.82 16.23 11.46
C MET A 1 7.94 16.96 10.47
N GLU A 2 7.71 16.37 9.30
CA GLU A 2 6.76 16.90 8.32
C GLU A 2 5.32 16.74 8.84
N ARG A 3 4.41 17.64 8.42
CA ARG A 3 3.00 17.60 8.82
C ARG A 3 2.23 16.95 7.68
N LEU A 4 1.53 15.86 7.99
CA LEU A 4 0.73 15.10 7.04
C LEU A 4 -0.77 15.31 7.32
N SER A 5 -1.59 15.29 6.28
CA SER A 5 -3.06 15.28 6.38
C SER A 5 -3.64 14.02 5.77
N SER A 6 -4.62 13.41 6.44
CA SER A 6 -5.28 12.18 5.99
C SER A 6 -6.03 12.38 4.68
N MET A 7 -6.00 11.36 3.82
CA MET A 7 -6.85 11.32 2.63
C MET A 7 -8.28 10.90 2.98
N ASP A 8 -9.27 11.55 2.38
CA ASP A 8 -10.68 11.13 2.47
C ASP A 8 -10.91 9.94 1.52
N ILE A 9 -11.62 8.93 2.01
CA ILE A 9 -12.01 7.75 1.21
C ILE A 9 -12.80 8.14 -0.04
N ASN A 10 -13.61 9.19 0.03
CA ASN A 10 -14.45 9.63 -1.09
C ASN A 10 -13.65 10.32 -2.21
N THR A 11 -12.47 10.86 -1.89
CA THR A 11 -11.61 11.55 -2.84
C THR A 11 -10.41 10.71 -3.26
N ALA A 12 -10.18 9.56 -2.63
CA ALA A 12 -9.08 8.64 -2.95
C ALA A 12 -8.99 8.29 -4.45
N ALA A 13 -10.15 8.10 -5.09
CA ALA A 13 -10.24 7.79 -6.51
C ALA A 13 -9.71 8.92 -7.41
N GLU A 14 -9.80 10.17 -6.97
CA GLU A 14 -9.33 11.35 -7.73
C GLU A 14 -7.81 11.38 -7.85
N TYR A 15 -7.09 10.78 -6.89
CA TYR A 15 -5.63 10.78 -6.83
C TYR A 15 -5.00 9.43 -7.20
N ILE A 16 -5.73 8.54 -7.87
CA ILE A 16 -5.22 7.22 -8.27
C ILE A 16 -3.88 7.29 -9.04
N PRO A 17 -3.64 8.25 -9.96
CA PRO A 17 -2.33 8.38 -10.59
C PRO A 17 -1.18 8.63 -9.59
N GLU A 18 -1.39 9.53 -8.63
CA GLU A 18 -0.43 9.91 -7.60
C GLU A 18 -0.19 8.75 -6.62
N VAL A 19 -1.26 8.07 -6.20
CA VAL A 19 -1.16 6.88 -5.34
C VAL A 19 -0.36 5.78 -6.06
N LYS A 20 -0.64 5.52 -7.34
CA LYS A 20 0.11 4.53 -8.14
C LYS A 20 1.59 4.88 -8.21
N LYS A 21 1.92 6.16 -8.40
CA LYS A 21 3.31 6.62 -8.39
C LYS A 21 3.97 6.33 -7.03
N ALA A 22 3.33 6.70 -5.92
CA ALA A 22 3.88 6.48 -4.58
C ALA A 22 4.08 4.99 -4.27
N VAL A 23 3.14 4.13 -4.66
CA VAL A 23 3.27 2.67 -4.51
C VAL A 23 4.39 2.11 -5.39
N ASN A 24 4.51 2.59 -6.64
CA ASN A 24 5.60 2.18 -7.53
C ASN A 24 6.98 2.57 -6.96
N ASP A 25 7.10 3.74 -6.34
CA ASP A 25 8.36 4.17 -5.70
C ASP A 25 8.78 3.19 -4.57
N ILE A 26 7.81 2.66 -3.80
CA ILE A 26 8.05 1.63 -2.76
C ILE A 26 8.44 0.29 -3.38
N HIS A 27 7.76 -0.12 -4.46
CA HIS A 27 8.07 -1.36 -5.18
C HIS A 27 9.46 -1.33 -5.81
N GLN A 28 9.90 -0.19 -6.35
CA GLN A 28 11.25 0.00 -6.86
C GLN A 28 12.32 -0.10 -5.77
N ALA A 29 11.97 0.23 -4.53
CA ALA A 29 12.83 0.00 -3.36
C ALA A 29 12.83 -1.46 -2.88
N GLY A 30 12.14 -2.37 -3.58
CA GLY A 30 12.07 -3.80 -3.24
C GLY A 30 11.08 -4.14 -2.13
N VAL A 31 10.21 -3.20 -1.75
CA VAL A 31 9.26 -3.34 -0.64
C VAL A 31 7.84 -3.51 -1.19
N VAL A 32 7.03 -4.34 -0.54
CA VAL A 32 5.57 -4.45 -0.72
C VAL A 32 4.92 -3.96 0.57
N HIS A 33 3.95 -3.05 0.47
CA HIS A 33 3.31 -2.45 1.64
C HIS A 33 2.35 -3.43 2.34
N TYR A 34 1.59 -4.19 1.54
CA TYR A 34 0.66 -5.24 1.99
C TYR A 34 -0.53 -4.76 2.84
N ASP A 35 -0.78 -3.45 2.81
CA ASP A 35 -1.90 -2.79 3.50
C ASP A 35 -2.24 -1.43 2.87
N ILE A 36 -2.25 -1.37 1.54
CA ILE A 36 -2.63 -0.14 0.84
C ILE A 36 -4.12 0.11 1.04
N SER A 37 -4.43 1.24 1.66
CA SER A 37 -5.79 1.73 1.92
C SER A 37 -5.79 3.25 2.08
N PRO A 38 -6.93 3.94 1.91
CA PRO A 38 -7.01 5.39 2.09
C PRO A 38 -6.46 5.89 3.43
N SER A 39 -6.61 5.13 4.52
CA SER A 39 -6.09 5.52 5.84
C SER A 39 -4.56 5.51 5.93
N ASN A 40 -3.89 4.75 5.05
CA ASN A 40 -2.44 4.66 4.97
C ASN A 40 -1.85 5.57 3.88
N LEU A 41 -2.67 6.46 3.31
CA LEU A 41 -2.29 7.43 2.30
C LEU A 41 -2.54 8.84 2.87
N MET A 42 -1.48 9.65 2.91
CA MET A 42 -1.56 11.01 3.41
C MET A 42 -0.99 12.01 2.42
N PHE A 43 -1.51 13.22 2.46
CA PHE A 43 -0.90 14.36 1.77
C PHE A 43 0.22 14.94 2.61
N ASN A 44 1.33 15.25 1.95
CA ASN A 44 2.43 16.02 2.52
C ASN A 44 2.21 17.53 2.28
N LYS A 45 3.18 18.37 2.66
CA LYS A 45 3.04 19.84 2.53
C LYS A 45 3.04 20.34 1.08
N GLU A 46 3.49 19.51 0.15
CA GLU A 46 3.55 19.77 -1.29
C GLU A 46 2.32 19.22 -2.02
N ASN A 47 1.30 18.76 -1.27
CA ASN A 47 0.14 18.03 -1.78
C ASN A 47 0.49 16.74 -2.54
N ALA A 48 1.67 16.18 -2.29
CA ALA A 48 2.06 14.87 -2.81
C ALA A 48 1.60 13.75 -1.86
N ILE A 49 1.34 12.58 -2.43
CA ILE A 49 0.92 11.40 -1.66
C ILE A 49 2.13 10.73 -1.02
N THR A 50 2.03 10.53 0.29
CA THR A 50 2.96 9.77 1.12
C THR A 50 2.25 8.54 1.65
N VAL A 51 2.83 7.38 1.41
CA VAL A 51 2.37 6.11 2.00
C VAL A 51 2.96 6.00 3.40
N ILE A 52 2.13 5.62 4.37
CA ILE A 52 2.49 5.49 5.79
C ILE A 52 2.13 4.10 6.32
N ASP A 53 2.67 3.78 7.50
CA ASP A 53 2.43 2.52 8.23
C ASP A 53 2.87 1.24 7.51
N PHE A 54 4.19 1.03 7.49
CA PHE A 54 4.83 -0.17 6.96
C PHE A 54 4.78 -1.37 7.92
N GLY A 55 3.91 -1.36 8.95
CA GLY A 55 3.85 -2.43 9.96
C GLY A 55 3.58 -3.82 9.37
N ARG A 56 2.93 -3.88 8.21
CA ARG A 56 2.60 -5.11 7.48
C ARG A 56 3.52 -5.41 6.30
N ALA A 57 4.40 -4.48 5.95
CA ALA A 57 5.26 -4.55 4.79
C ALA A 57 6.28 -5.69 4.86
N GLY A 58 6.81 -6.05 3.70
CA GLY A 58 7.88 -7.04 3.54
C GLY A 58 8.62 -6.85 2.22
N TYR A 59 9.73 -7.57 2.05
CA TYR A 59 10.51 -7.50 0.82
C TYR A 59 9.91 -8.40 -0.27
N ILE A 60 9.98 -7.97 -1.52
CA ILE A 60 9.49 -8.74 -2.66
C ILE A 60 10.12 -10.14 -2.65
N GLY A 61 9.28 -11.18 -2.79
CA GLY A 61 9.69 -12.59 -2.78
C GLY A 61 9.91 -13.19 -1.39
N GLN A 62 9.91 -12.37 -0.32
CA GLN A 62 9.95 -12.89 1.04
C GLN A 62 8.65 -13.62 1.37
N GLN A 63 8.74 -14.74 2.09
CA GLN A 63 7.56 -15.45 2.58
C GLN A 63 6.76 -14.59 3.56
N ILE A 64 5.44 -14.60 3.41
CA ILE A 64 4.54 -13.87 4.30
C ILE A 64 4.40 -14.67 5.60
N PRO A 65 4.73 -14.06 6.76
CA PRO A 65 4.59 -14.74 8.05
C PRO A 65 3.16 -15.22 8.28
N PRO A 66 2.94 -16.44 8.83
CA PRO A 66 1.60 -17.01 9.01
C PRO A 66 0.60 -16.08 9.69
N HIS A 67 1.03 -15.31 10.70
CA HIS A 67 0.19 -14.38 11.46
C HIS A 67 -0.19 -13.10 10.70
N ARG A 68 0.44 -12.80 9.56
CA ARG A 68 0.13 -11.63 8.72
C ARG A 68 -0.76 -11.95 7.53
N ARG A 69 -0.93 -13.23 7.20
CA ARG A 69 -1.74 -13.69 6.06
C ARG A 69 -3.19 -13.27 6.27
N THR A 70 -3.72 -12.46 5.36
CA THR A 70 -5.13 -12.03 5.38
C THR A 70 -5.95 -12.93 4.46
N GLY A 71 -7.07 -13.47 4.97
CA GLY A 71 -7.98 -14.37 4.25
C GLY A 71 -7.82 -15.85 4.60
N VAL A 72 -8.92 -16.60 4.57
CA VAL A 72 -9.04 -17.99 5.09
C VAL A 72 -8.30 -19.04 4.24
N GLN A 73 -7.81 -18.70 3.02
CA GLN A 73 -7.22 -19.67 2.08
C GLN A 73 -6.07 -19.06 1.28
N ARG A 74 -4.94 -18.76 1.93
CA ARG A 74 -3.69 -18.50 1.18
C ARG A 74 -2.86 -19.79 1.11
N PRO A 75 -2.17 -20.06 -0.02
CA PRO A 75 -1.27 -21.21 -0.12
C PRO A 75 -0.22 -21.18 1.02
N GLU A 76 0.26 -22.37 1.42
CA GLU A 76 1.24 -22.52 2.52
C GLU A 76 2.49 -21.65 2.33
N MET A 77 2.89 -21.42 1.08
CA MET A 77 3.98 -20.55 0.67
C MET A 77 3.44 -19.34 -0.12
N ASP A 78 2.83 -18.40 0.59
CA ASP A 78 2.53 -17.08 0.02
C ASP A 78 3.74 -16.14 0.21
N THR A 79 3.99 -15.29 -0.78
CA THR A 79 5.13 -14.36 -0.79
C THR A 79 4.67 -12.92 -1.03
N TYR A 80 5.42 -11.96 -0.52
CA TYR A 80 5.18 -10.56 -0.82
C TYR A 80 5.37 -10.30 -2.32
N SER A 81 4.27 -9.97 -2.99
CA SER A 81 4.19 -9.66 -4.43
C SER A 81 3.62 -8.27 -4.62
N THR A 82 4.14 -7.53 -5.60
CA THR A 82 3.61 -6.21 -5.99
C THR A 82 2.15 -6.27 -6.43
N GLU A 83 1.69 -7.43 -6.92
CA GLU A 83 0.29 -7.67 -7.29
C GLU A 83 -0.67 -7.46 -6.11
N SER A 84 -0.22 -7.77 -4.89
CA SER A 84 -1.05 -7.57 -3.69
C SER A 84 -1.39 -6.10 -3.46
N ASP A 85 -0.43 -5.20 -3.65
CA ASP A 85 -0.65 -3.75 -3.53
C ASP A 85 -1.44 -3.22 -4.74
N ILE A 86 -1.17 -3.72 -5.95
CA ILE A 86 -1.92 -3.36 -7.16
C ILE A 86 -3.39 -3.72 -7.03
N ASP A 87 -3.71 -4.88 -6.47
CA ASP A 87 -5.09 -5.30 -6.25
C ASP A 87 -5.78 -4.50 -5.14
N ALA A 88 -5.06 -4.13 -4.09
CA ALA A 88 -5.58 -3.22 -3.06
C ALA A 88 -5.88 -1.82 -3.65
N LEU A 89 -5.03 -1.33 -4.56
CA LEU A 89 -5.27 -0.08 -5.28
C LEU A 89 -6.53 -0.13 -6.15
N LYS A 90 -6.76 -1.23 -6.87
CA LYS A 90 -7.98 -1.40 -7.68
C LYS A 90 -9.24 -1.28 -6.82
N ARG A 91 -9.26 -1.92 -5.64
CA ARG A 91 -10.39 -1.85 -4.68
C ARG A 91 -10.59 -0.46 -4.09
N THR A 92 -9.53 0.34 -4.03
CA THR A 92 -9.59 1.73 -3.53
C THR A 92 -10.16 2.69 -4.59
N ALA A 93 -10.05 2.33 -5.87
CA ALA A 93 -10.53 3.14 -6.99
C ALA A 93 -12.02 2.95 -7.33
N GLY A 94 -12.68 1.90 -6.81
CA GLY A 94 -14.07 1.56 -7.09
C GLY A 94 -14.38 0.07 -6.88
#